data_AF-A0A1F9Y0E7-F1
#
_entry.id   AF-A0A1F9Y0E7-F1
#
_cell.length_a   1.000
_cell.length_b   1.000
_cell.length_c   1.000
_cell.angle_alpha   90.00
_cell.angle_beta   90.00
_cell.angle_gamma   90.00
#
_symmetry.space_group_name_H-M   'P 1'
#
loop_
_entity.id
_entity.type
_entity.pdbx_description
1 polymer ?
#
loop_
_entity_poly.entity_id
_entity_poly.type
_entity_poly.pdbx_seq_one_letter_code
_entity_poly.pdbx_strand_id
1 'polypeptide(L)'
;MARIIIGLMLLIPAIADAGAYYFVTVRGGLEQPEESHKVLREMVKLADAQHIRLTLLFGAKYALYISSSPTRTIELENWKATGHEIGAYHQGPEMKDWDGYSDLPEKALSRVRKDRDASPGARAGRPDYFAALGRLASEIKTGCMMDRVDKKFLAAAPAYETCFAPDNSLEYPAGRSDSGSGINYSLISDTGRGEGKKRLSCSHPSDRGGVEAAKKAFSGMETGVYGASFDSSPSGFGAFFAWLKFLKRRDPQGLRSRTVSEIVENHLLPEKKIPADPLSGGEAEQQNISTHTAAPKKDPPRLKRIHNPYTQMKKLRFGPDVPGKRPQKRDFCGDGVCAVREKTGPGRCPRDCGR
;
A
#
# COMPACT_ATOMS: atom_id res chain seq x y z
N MET A 1 -21.50 32.84 57.77
CA MET A 1 -20.52 33.02 56.68
C MET A 1 -20.00 31.64 56.28
N ALA A 2 -20.50 31.07 55.19
CA ALA A 2 -20.10 29.75 54.71
C ALA A 2 -18.87 29.89 53.80
N ARG A 3 -17.75 29.27 54.18
CA ARG A 3 -16.52 29.25 53.38
C ARG A 3 -16.64 28.11 52.36
N ILE A 4 -16.80 28.47 51.09
CA ILE A 4 -16.72 27.55 49.95
C ILE A 4 -15.23 27.28 49.71
N ILE A 5 -14.78 26.08 50.06
CA ILE A 5 -13.45 25.59 49.71
C ILE A 5 -13.54 25.12 48.25
N ILE A 6 -13.04 25.95 47.33
CA ILE A 6 -12.82 25.57 45.93
C ILE A 6 -11.60 24.65 45.93
N GLY A 7 -11.83 23.35 45.88
CA GLY A 7 -10.80 22.35 45.68
C GLY A 7 -10.23 22.48 44.27
N LEU A 8 -9.07 23.14 44.16
CA LEU A 8 -8.26 23.17 42.96
C LEU A 8 -7.73 21.76 42.69
N MET A 9 -8.47 20.96 41.91
CA MET A 9 -7.97 19.71 41.36
C MET A 9 -6.80 20.04 40.42
N LEU A 10 -5.59 19.87 40.94
CA LEU A 10 -4.37 19.83 40.14
C LEU A 10 -4.49 18.64 39.18
N LEU A 11 -4.80 18.95 37.93
CA LEU A 11 -4.63 18.06 36.79
C LEU A 11 -3.14 17.73 36.66
N ILE A 12 -2.70 16.68 37.37
CA ILE A 12 -1.43 16.04 37.09
C ILE A 12 -1.57 15.50 35.66
N PRO A 13 -0.75 15.95 34.69
CA PRO A 13 -0.78 15.36 33.35
C PRO A 13 -0.49 13.89 33.52
N ALA A 14 -1.45 13.03 33.16
CA ALA A 14 -1.24 11.60 33.09
C ALA A 14 0.02 11.40 32.25
N ILE A 15 1.06 10.85 32.88
CA ILE A 15 2.30 10.49 32.20
C ILE A 15 1.86 9.57 31.07
N ALA A 16 1.90 10.07 29.84
CA ALA A 16 1.46 9.35 28.67
C ALA A 16 2.25 8.05 28.64
N ASP A 17 1.53 6.94 28.78
CA ASP A 17 2.11 5.60 28.77
C ASP A 17 3.06 5.47 27.57
N ALA A 18 4.33 5.17 27.86
CA ALA A 18 5.40 5.14 26.88
C ALA A 18 5.15 4.00 25.90
N GLY A 19 4.66 4.32 24.71
CA GLY A 19 4.47 3.32 23.67
C GLY A 19 4.42 3.93 22.28
N ALA A 20 4.74 3.10 21.30
CA ALA A 20 4.84 3.53 19.91
C ALA A 20 3.51 4.09 19.37
N TYR A 21 3.61 5.20 18.65
CA TYR A 21 2.53 5.72 17.82
C TYR A 21 2.32 4.84 16.59
N TYR A 22 1.21 5.02 15.89
CA TYR A 22 0.98 4.38 14.61
C TYR A 22 0.17 5.26 13.68
N PHE A 23 0.34 5.02 12.38
CA PHE A 23 -0.53 5.55 11.33
C PHE A 23 -1.03 4.41 10.44
N VAL A 24 -2.23 4.58 9.92
CA VAL A 24 -2.84 3.64 8.98
C VAL A 24 -3.22 4.41 7.72
N THR A 25 -2.67 3.97 6.58
CA THR A 25 -3.05 4.47 5.26
C THR A 25 -4.04 3.51 4.60
N VAL A 26 -5.00 4.06 3.88
CA VAL A 26 -5.93 3.29 3.05
C VAL A 26 -5.91 3.86 1.64
N ARG A 27 -5.54 3.04 0.66
CA ARG A 27 -5.43 3.43 -0.76
C ARG A 27 -6.74 3.12 -1.48
N GLY A 28 -7.29 4.14 -2.15
CA GLY A 28 -8.44 4.01 -3.03
C GLY A 28 -8.12 3.15 -4.25
N GLY A 29 -9.02 2.22 -4.59
CA GLY A 29 -8.86 1.35 -5.75
C GLY A 29 -8.87 2.11 -7.07
N LEU A 30 -7.86 1.87 -7.92
CA LEU A 30 -7.66 2.59 -9.18
C LEU A 30 -8.65 2.17 -10.29
N GLU A 31 -9.11 0.91 -10.29
CA GLU A 31 -9.93 0.38 -11.37
C GLU A 31 -11.44 0.47 -11.12
N GLN A 32 -11.90 0.19 -9.90
CA GLN A 32 -13.32 0.11 -9.53
C GLN A 32 -13.67 1.06 -8.37
N PRO A 33 -13.79 2.38 -8.62
CA PRO A 33 -14.03 3.38 -7.57
C PRO A 33 -15.29 3.13 -6.73
N GLU A 34 -16.38 2.65 -7.34
CA GLU A 34 -17.62 2.39 -6.60
C GLU A 34 -17.48 1.26 -5.59
N GLU A 35 -16.97 0.10 -6.02
CA GLU A 35 -16.80 -1.06 -5.14
C GLU A 35 -15.78 -0.75 -4.05
N SER A 36 -14.69 -0.09 -4.44
CA SER A 36 -13.67 0.34 -3.51
C SER A 36 -14.22 1.35 -2.48
N HIS A 37 -15.16 2.21 -2.89
CA HIS A 37 -15.82 3.15 -1.99
C HIS A 37 -16.76 2.46 -1.00
N LYS A 38 -17.50 1.42 -1.39
CA LYS A 38 -18.29 0.62 -0.44
C LYS A 38 -17.41 0.01 0.65
N VAL A 39 -16.27 -0.55 0.27
CA VAL A 39 -15.30 -1.10 1.23
C VAL A 39 -14.70 0.00 2.11
N LEU A 40 -14.31 1.13 1.51
CA LEU A 40 -13.73 2.26 2.25
C LEU A 40 -14.69 2.78 3.33
N ARG A 41 -15.99 2.89 3.02
CA ARG A 41 -17.02 3.31 3.99
C ARG A 41 -17.03 2.42 5.23
N GLU A 42 -17.00 1.10 5.06
CA GLU A 42 -16.95 0.18 6.19
C GLU A 42 -15.60 0.22 6.91
N MET A 43 -14.48 0.43 6.20
CA MET A 43 -13.17 0.63 6.83
C MET A 43 -13.12 1.86 7.73
N VAL A 44 -13.62 3.00 7.24
CA VAL A 44 -13.70 4.26 8.00
C VAL A 44 -14.59 4.09 9.23
N LYS A 45 -15.80 3.55 9.05
CA LYS A 45 -16.73 3.27 10.16
C LYS A 45 -16.11 2.39 11.25
N LEU A 46 -15.34 1.36 10.87
CA LEU A 46 -14.64 0.49 11.84
C LEU A 46 -13.51 1.22 12.58
N ALA A 47 -12.82 2.14 11.91
CA ALA A 47 -11.76 2.96 12.49
C ALA A 47 -12.34 4.02 13.44
N ASP A 48 -13.40 4.72 13.04
CA ASP A 48 -14.15 5.68 13.86
C ASP A 48 -14.64 5.03 15.16
N ALA A 49 -15.21 3.83 15.07
CA ALA A 49 -15.67 3.06 16.23
C ALA A 49 -14.56 2.69 17.24
N GLN A 50 -13.29 2.92 16.89
CA GLN A 50 -12.11 2.67 17.70
C GLN A 50 -11.27 3.94 17.90
N HIS A 51 -11.80 5.11 17.51
CA HIS A 51 -11.09 6.39 17.55
C HIS A 51 -9.75 6.38 16.79
N ILE A 52 -9.67 5.56 15.73
CA ILE A 52 -8.48 5.45 14.89
C ILE A 52 -8.64 6.39 13.70
N ARG A 53 -7.73 7.36 13.60
CA ARG A 53 -7.59 8.23 12.44
C ARG A 53 -6.86 7.48 11.32
N LEU A 54 -7.23 7.82 10.10
CA LEU A 54 -6.71 7.19 8.87
C LEU A 54 -6.18 8.28 7.96
N THR A 55 -5.18 7.94 7.16
CA THR A 55 -4.78 8.73 5.99
C THR A 55 -5.31 8.06 4.74
N LEU A 56 -6.30 8.68 4.09
CA LEU A 56 -7.01 8.17 2.94
C LEU A 56 -6.33 8.66 1.66
N LEU A 57 -5.71 7.75 0.92
CA LEU A 57 -4.90 8.07 -0.25
C LEU A 57 -5.72 7.85 -1.53
N PHE A 58 -5.99 8.92 -2.28
CA PHE A 58 -6.82 8.88 -3.48
C PHE A 58 -6.01 9.11 -4.76
N GLY A 59 -6.31 8.32 -5.78
CA GLY A 59 -5.92 8.64 -7.16
C GLY A 59 -6.95 9.53 -7.84
N ALA A 60 -6.56 10.20 -8.93
CA ALA A 60 -7.40 11.18 -9.62
C ALA A 60 -8.76 10.62 -10.08
N LYS A 61 -8.82 9.39 -10.62
CA LYS A 61 -10.09 8.75 -11.00
C LYS A 61 -11.06 8.63 -9.82
N TYR A 62 -10.53 8.27 -8.66
CA TYR A 62 -11.32 8.13 -7.43
C TYR A 62 -11.80 9.50 -6.93
N ALA A 63 -10.93 10.51 -7.00
CA ALA A 63 -11.29 11.87 -6.62
C ALA A 63 -12.41 12.45 -7.50
N LEU A 64 -12.37 12.20 -8.80
CA LEU A 64 -13.47 12.54 -9.71
C LEU A 64 -14.76 11.78 -9.35
N TYR A 65 -14.65 10.49 -9.00
CA TYR A 65 -15.80 9.70 -8.56
C TYR A 65 -16.45 10.25 -7.28
N ILE A 66 -15.68 10.60 -6.25
CA ILE A 66 -16.23 11.19 -5.02
C ILE A 66 -16.89 12.54 -5.36
N SER A 67 -16.15 13.44 -6.00
CA SER A 67 -16.60 14.83 -6.24
C SER A 67 -17.78 14.93 -7.20
N SER A 68 -18.10 13.88 -7.96
CA SER A 68 -19.28 13.86 -8.83
C SER A 68 -20.61 13.64 -8.11
N SER A 69 -20.62 13.45 -6.79
CA SER A 69 -21.85 13.25 -6.00
C SER A 69 -21.84 14.07 -4.72
N PRO A 70 -22.84 14.95 -4.50
CA PRO A 70 -22.95 15.72 -3.27
C PRO A 70 -22.97 14.84 -2.01
N THR A 71 -23.62 13.67 -2.07
CA THR A 71 -23.67 12.72 -0.94
C THR A 71 -22.29 12.19 -0.59
N ARG A 72 -21.46 11.83 -1.57
CA ARG A 72 -20.10 11.36 -1.34
C ARG A 72 -19.18 12.48 -0.86
N THR A 73 -19.37 13.69 -1.36
CA THR A 73 -18.65 14.87 -0.87
C THR A 73 -18.97 15.17 0.59
N ILE A 74 -20.25 15.15 0.99
CA ILE A 74 -20.66 15.32 2.39
C ILE A 74 -20.06 14.21 3.27
N GLU A 75 -20.07 12.97 2.79
CA GLU A 75 -19.45 11.86 3.52
C GLU A 75 -17.94 12.07 3.72
N LEU A 76 -17.22 12.52 2.68
CA LEU A 76 -15.80 12.85 2.79
C LEU A 76 -15.54 13.98 3.80
N GLU A 77 -16.37 15.04 3.79
CA GLU A 77 -16.25 16.12 4.76
C GLU A 77 -16.50 15.64 6.19
N ASN A 78 -17.44 14.70 6.39
CA ASN A 78 -17.63 14.06 7.68
C ASN A 78 -16.40 13.25 8.11
N TRP A 79 -15.75 12.53 7.19
CA TRP A 79 -14.51 11.81 7.49
C TRP A 79 -13.38 12.78 7.89
N LYS A 80 -13.27 13.93 7.23
CA LYS A 80 -12.32 14.98 7.63
C LYS A 80 -12.66 15.53 9.02
N ALA A 81 -13.93 15.74 9.31
CA ALA A 81 -14.39 16.22 10.62
C ALA A 81 -14.12 15.22 11.76
N THR A 82 -14.07 13.91 11.50
CA THR A 82 -13.66 12.88 12.47
C THR A 82 -12.14 12.71 12.57
N GLY A 83 -11.37 13.51 11.82
CA GLY A 83 -9.91 13.57 11.91
C GLY A 83 -9.17 12.67 10.91
N HIS A 84 -9.85 12.15 9.88
CA HIS A 84 -9.16 11.48 8.77
C HIS A 84 -8.46 12.50 7.87
N GLU A 85 -7.28 12.13 7.38
CA GLU A 85 -6.49 12.93 6.44
C GLU A 85 -6.76 12.48 5.00
N ILE A 86 -6.75 13.43 4.06
CA ILE A 86 -6.83 13.17 2.61
C ILE A 86 -5.43 13.30 2.01
N GLY A 87 -4.99 12.29 1.27
CA GLY A 87 -3.70 12.26 0.60
C GLY A 87 -3.77 11.81 -0.87
N ALA A 88 -2.63 11.85 -1.56
CA ALA A 88 -2.49 11.43 -2.95
C ALA A 88 -2.04 9.97 -3.06
N TYR A 89 -2.58 9.26 -4.05
CA TYR A 89 -2.05 7.96 -4.48
C TYR A 89 -1.85 7.96 -5.99
N HIS A 90 -0.63 7.64 -6.43
CA HIS A 90 -0.28 7.57 -7.84
C HIS A 90 0.49 6.29 -8.11
N GLN A 91 0.19 5.66 -9.22
CA GLN A 91 1.03 4.62 -9.80
C GLN A 91 1.49 5.10 -11.16
N GLY A 92 2.80 5.10 -11.40
CA GLY A 92 3.43 5.57 -12.63
C GLY A 92 3.25 4.63 -13.83
N PRO A 93 3.65 5.07 -15.02
CA PRO A 93 3.41 4.33 -16.27
C PRO A 93 4.12 2.99 -16.36
N GLU A 94 5.19 2.77 -15.60
CA GLU A 94 5.88 1.50 -15.46
C GLU A 94 5.13 0.48 -14.59
N MET A 95 4.03 0.85 -13.94
CA MET A 95 3.22 0.00 -13.09
C MET A 95 2.07 -0.65 -13.86
N LYS A 96 1.70 -1.89 -13.50
CA LYS A 96 0.72 -2.66 -14.29
C LYS A 96 -0.62 -1.92 -14.27
N ASP A 97 -0.99 -1.47 -13.07
CA ASP A 97 -2.24 -0.79 -12.79
C ASP A 97 -2.06 0.74 -12.85
N TRP A 98 -1.24 1.22 -13.80
CA TRP A 98 -1.02 2.64 -14.09
C TRP A 98 -2.35 3.41 -14.11
N ASP A 99 -2.41 4.51 -13.37
CA ASP A 99 -3.64 5.28 -13.21
C ASP A 99 -3.99 6.20 -14.39
N GLY A 100 -3.10 6.27 -15.40
CA GLY A 100 -3.31 6.97 -16.66
C GLY A 100 -2.74 8.40 -16.69
N TYR A 101 -2.05 8.85 -15.64
CA TYR A 101 -1.45 10.18 -15.54
C TYR A 101 0.08 10.11 -15.68
N SER A 102 0.65 11.01 -16.48
CA SER A 102 2.11 11.19 -16.62
C SER A 102 2.42 12.47 -17.40
N ASP A 103 3.53 13.12 -17.08
CA ASP A 103 4.15 14.23 -17.83
C ASP A 103 5.13 13.71 -18.93
N LEU A 104 5.31 12.40 -19.08
CA LEU A 104 6.17 11.84 -20.11
C LEU A 104 5.62 12.15 -21.52
N PRO A 105 6.47 12.55 -22.47
CA PRO A 105 6.05 12.70 -23.86
C PRO A 105 5.63 11.34 -24.44
N GLU A 106 4.70 11.33 -25.39
CA GLU A 106 4.09 10.12 -25.96
C GLU A 106 5.11 9.06 -26.40
N LYS A 107 6.22 9.47 -27.01
CA LYS A 107 7.30 8.56 -27.43
C LYS A 107 8.01 7.89 -26.25
N ALA A 108 8.21 8.61 -25.14
CA ALA A 108 8.81 8.06 -23.93
C ALA A 108 7.81 7.15 -23.20
N LEU A 109 6.57 7.60 -23.07
CA LEU A 109 5.49 6.81 -22.49
C LEU A 109 5.28 5.49 -23.24
N SER A 110 5.23 5.53 -24.57
CA SER A 110 5.13 4.34 -25.41
C SER A 110 6.27 3.37 -25.14
N ARG A 111 7.51 3.85 -24.94
CA ARG A 111 8.65 2.99 -24.62
C ARG A 111 8.48 2.28 -23.26
N VAL A 112 7.97 2.97 -22.25
CA VAL A 112 7.73 2.39 -20.92
C VAL A 112 6.57 1.39 -20.94
N ARG A 113 5.57 1.60 -21.81
CA ARG A 113 4.37 0.75 -21.94
C ARG A 113 4.46 -0.35 -22.98
N LYS A 114 5.53 -0.42 -23.80
CA LYS A 114 5.65 -1.30 -24.98
C LYS A 114 5.28 -2.77 -24.76
N ASP A 115 5.51 -3.30 -23.56
CA ASP A 115 5.24 -4.70 -23.21
C ASP A 115 3.88 -4.91 -22.51
N ARG A 116 3.01 -3.90 -22.52
CA ARG A 116 1.73 -3.91 -21.80
C ARG A 116 0.63 -3.56 -22.79
N ASP A 117 -0.25 -4.53 -23.02
CA ASP A 117 -1.36 -4.44 -23.97
C ASP A 117 -2.01 -3.05 -23.93
N ALA A 118 -2.11 -2.47 -25.13
CA ALA A 118 -2.45 -1.09 -25.44
C ALA A 118 -3.31 -0.41 -24.36
N SER A 119 -2.65 0.25 -23.42
CA SER A 119 -3.33 1.24 -22.59
C SER A 119 -3.52 2.50 -23.42
N PRO A 120 -4.70 3.13 -23.37
CA PRO A 120 -4.96 4.36 -24.10
C PRO A 120 -3.87 5.37 -23.77
N GLY A 121 -3.45 6.18 -24.75
CA GLY A 121 -2.42 7.21 -24.56
C GLY A 121 -2.69 8.05 -23.30
N ALA A 122 -1.64 8.63 -22.72
CA ALA A 122 -1.76 9.45 -21.51
C ALA A 122 -2.96 10.39 -21.63
N ARG A 123 -3.89 10.25 -20.67
CA ARG A 123 -5.15 10.99 -20.72
C ARG A 123 -4.96 12.43 -20.24
N ALA A 124 -3.95 12.65 -19.40
CA ALA A 124 -3.78 13.87 -18.63
C ALA A 124 -2.39 13.92 -17.97
N GLY A 125 -1.88 15.14 -17.76
CA GLY A 125 -0.61 15.37 -17.08
C GLY A 125 -0.77 15.56 -15.57
N ARG A 126 0.32 15.91 -14.91
CA ARG A 126 0.36 16.28 -13.49
C ARG A 126 -0.62 17.39 -13.10
N PRO A 127 -0.83 18.48 -13.88
CA PRO A 127 -1.81 19.51 -13.51
C PRO A 127 -3.22 18.95 -13.37
N ASP A 128 -3.65 18.07 -14.28
CA ASP A 128 -4.98 17.46 -14.25
C ASP A 128 -5.14 16.50 -13.07
N TYR A 129 -4.09 15.73 -12.76
CA TYR A 129 -4.06 14.83 -11.61
C TYR A 129 -4.31 15.61 -10.30
N PHE A 130 -3.54 16.69 -10.07
CA PHE A 130 -3.69 17.49 -8.86
C PHE A 130 -4.96 18.35 -8.87
N ALA A 131 -5.45 18.78 -10.04
CA ALA A 131 -6.74 19.44 -10.15
C ALA A 131 -7.89 18.50 -9.75
N ALA A 132 -7.80 17.20 -10.05
CA ALA A 132 -8.77 16.22 -9.57
C ALA A 132 -8.71 16.06 -8.05
N LEU A 133 -7.51 15.95 -7.47
CA LEU A 133 -7.33 15.86 -6.00
C LEU A 133 -7.77 17.13 -5.27
N GLY A 134 -7.55 18.31 -5.88
CA GLY A 134 -7.96 19.61 -5.35
C GLY A 134 -9.48 19.74 -5.14
N ARG A 135 -10.28 18.85 -5.74
CA ARG A 135 -11.72 18.76 -5.49
C ARG A 135 -12.07 18.12 -4.15
N LEU A 136 -11.15 17.39 -3.54
CA LEU A 136 -11.34 16.69 -2.25
C LEU A 136 -10.80 17.49 -1.07
N ALA A 137 -9.65 18.14 -1.27
CA ALA A 137 -9.02 18.99 -0.26
C ALA A 137 -8.21 20.10 -0.95
N SER A 138 -8.22 21.29 -0.35
CA SER A 138 -7.46 22.44 -0.84
C SER A 138 -5.94 22.26 -0.71
N GLU A 139 -5.51 21.40 0.20
CA GLU A 139 -4.10 21.09 0.44
C GLU A 139 -3.93 19.57 0.58
N ILE A 140 -2.98 19.01 -0.17
CA ILE A 140 -2.61 17.59 -0.12
C ILE A 140 -1.14 17.51 0.33
N LYS A 141 -0.94 17.18 1.61
CA LYS A 141 0.39 17.13 2.23
C LYS A 141 1.03 15.75 2.17
N THR A 142 0.21 14.71 2.18
CA THR A 142 0.65 13.31 2.21
C THR A 142 0.41 12.61 0.88
N GLY A 143 1.35 11.75 0.48
CA GLY A 143 1.32 10.97 -0.74
C GLY A 143 1.83 9.54 -0.58
N CYS A 144 1.46 8.73 -1.56
CA CYS A 144 2.10 7.49 -1.95
C CYS A 144 2.28 7.55 -3.47
N MET A 145 3.39 8.15 -3.90
CA MET A 145 3.65 8.42 -5.32
C MET A 145 4.59 7.35 -5.89
N MET A 146 4.01 6.25 -6.34
CA MET A 146 4.72 5.10 -6.90
C MET A 146 5.06 5.32 -8.38
N ASP A 147 5.92 6.29 -8.66
CA ASP A 147 6.47 6.54 -9.99
C ASP A 147 8.00 6.52 -9.93
N ARG A 148 8.62 5.82 -10.88
CA ARG A 148 10.07 5.65 -10.98
C ARG A 148 10.67 6.29 -12.23
N VAL A 149 9.84 6.65 -13.21
CA VAL A 149 10.29 7.07 -14.54
C VAL A 149 10.00 8.53 -14.82
N ASP A 150 8.91 9.07 -14.27
CA ASP A 150 8.48 10.45 -14.47
C ASP A 150 8.94 11.35 -13.31
N LYS A 151 10.22 11.74 -13.39
CA LYS A 151 10.83 12.65 -12.39
C LYS A 151 10.10 13.99 -12.30
N LYS A 152 9.47 14.47 -13.38
CA LYS A 152 8.72 15.74 -13.38
C LYS A 152 7.40 15.61 -12.62
N PHE A 153 6.74 14.47 -12.75
CA PHE A 153 5.56 14.16 -11.96
C PHE A 153 5.91 14.06 -10.46
N LEU A 154 6.95 13.30 -10.13
CA LEU A 154 7.45 13.13 -8.75
C LEU A 154 7.97 14.41 -8.11
N ALA A 155 8.41 15.38 -8.89
CA ALA A 155 8.83 16.68 -8.36
C ALA A 155 7.68 17.37 -7.63
N ALA A 156 6.44 17.22 -8.12
CA ALA A 156 5.25 17.76 -7.45
C ALA A 156 4.59 16.78 -6.46
N ALA A 157 5.24 15.66 -6.14
CA ALA A 157 4.77 14.78 -5.08
C ALA A 157 4.55 15.56 -3.77
N PRO A 158 3.55 15.20 -2.95
CA PRO A 158 3.31 15.81 -1.65
C PRO A 158 4.55 15.83 -0.75
N ALA A 159 4.53 16.69 0.26
CA ALA A 159 5.68 16.88 1.17
C ALA A 159 5.99 15.61 1.99
N TYR A 160 4.99 14.80 2.32
CA TYR A 160 5.12 13.61 3.17
C TYR A 160 4.82 12.35 2.36
N GLU A 161 5.80 11.46 2.19
CA GLU A 161 5.65 10.24 1.40
C GLU A 161 5.66 8.98 2.28
N THR A 162 4.74 8.06 1.97
CA THR A 162 4.60 6.78 2.69
C THR A 162 5.06 5.57 1.87
N CYS A 163 5.15 5.72 0.56
CA CYS A 163 5.55 4.65 -0.35
C CYS A 163 6.98 4.85 -0.83
N PHE A 164 7.92 4.68 0.10
CA PHE A 164 9.34 4.74 -0.18
C PHE A 164 9.97 3.35 -0.24
N ALA A 165 10.68 3.06 -1.34
CA ALA A 165 11.66 1.99 -1.40
C ALA A 165 13.05 2.62 -1.21
N PRO A 166 13.82 2.23 -0.17
CA PRO A 166 15.11 2.86 0.17
C PRO A 166 16.22 2.63 -0.85
N ASP A 167 16.08 1.67 -1.74
CA ASP A 167 16.97 1.46 -2.86
C ASP A 167 16.20 1.52 -4.18
N ASN A 168 16.87 1.92 -5.24
CA ASN A 168 16.40 1.73 -6.62
C ASN A 168 16.28 0.23 -6.98
N SER A 169 15.97 -0.67 -6.04
CA SER A 169 15.64 -2.05 -6.37
C SER A 169 14.43 -2.02 -7.28
N LEU A 170 14.65 -2.49 -8.50
CA LEU A 170 13.64 -2.65 -9.54
C LEU A 170 12.42 -3.45 -9.07
N GLU A 171 12.50 -4.13 -7.94
CA GLU A 171 11.39 -4.74 -7.24
C GLU A 171 11.04 -3.89 -6.03
N TYR A 172 9.83 -3.30 -6.03
CA TYR A 172 9.04 -3.38 -4.80
C TYR A 172 8.82 -4.89 -4.66
N PRO A 173 9.42 -5.58 -3.69
CA PRO A 173 9.03 -6.95 -3.44
C PRO A 173 7.58 -6.86 -2.94
N ALA A 174 6.63 -7.03 -3.86
CA ALA A 174 5.30 -7.49 -3.52
C ALA A 174 5.51 -8.73 -2.64
N GLY A 175 5.46 -8.56 -1.32
CA GLY A 175 5.61 -9.65 -0.37
C GLY A 175 6.94 -9.84 0.35
N ARG A 176 7.92 -8.91 0.36
CA ARG A 176 8.87 -8.92 1.50
C ARG A 176 8.18 -8.35 2.72
N SER A 177 7.44 -9.22 3.37
CA SER A 177 7.04 -9.13 4.77
C SER A 177 8.28 -9.28 5.65
N ASP A 178 9.32 -8.49 5.40
CA ASP A 178 10.41 -8.37 6.36
C ASP A 178 9.77 -7.74 7.60
N SER A 179 9.98 -8.37 8.75
CA SER A 179 9.29 -8.05 10.00
C SER A 179 9.56 -6.63 10.51
N GLY A 180 10.44 -5.86 9.86
CA GLY A 180 10.67 -4.45 10.14
C GLY A 180 9.99 -3.47 9.17
N SER A 181 9.32 -3.95 8.12
CA SER A 181 8.58 -3.09 7.21
C SER A 181 7.53 -2.30 8.00
N GLY A 182 7.59 -0.96 7.92
CA GLY A 182 6.70 -0.05 8.65
C GLY A 182 7.22 0.50 9.98
N ILE A 183 8.36 0.04 10.50
CA ILE A 183 8.95 0.62 11.72
C ILE A 183 9.68 1.92 11.37
N ASN A 184 9.35 3.01 12.07
CA ASN A 184 10.00 4.31 11.91
C ASN A 184 10.53 4.82 13.26
N TYR A 185 11.85 5.03 13.32
CA TYR A 185 12.52 5.70 14.44
C TYR A 185 12.99 7.11 14.10
N SER A 186 12.92 7.49 12.84
CA SER A 186 13.27 8.82 12.35
C SER A 186 12.51 9.11 11.06
N LEU A 187 12.22 10.39 10.80
CA LEU A 187 11.79 10.87 9.47
C LEU A 187 13.01 10.97 8.56
N ILE A 188 12.90 10.42 7.36
CA ILE A 188 13.96 10.56 6.35
C ILE A 188 13.68 11.83 5.54
N SER A 189 14.57 12.81 5.62
CA SER A 189 14.48 14.04 4.82
C SER A 189 15.38 13.91 3.59
N ASP A 190 14.77 13.87 2.39
CA ASP A 190 15.49 13.80 1.12
C ASP A 190 15.80 15.20 0.61
N THR A 191 17.07 15.51 0.45
CA THR A 191 17.54 16.80 -0.10
C THR A 191 17.61 16.81 -1.63
N GLY A 192 17.57 15.64 -2.29
CA GLY A 192 17.76 15.48 -3.74
C GLY A 192 16.49 15.49 -4.59
N ARG A 193 15.28 15.30 -4.01
CA ARG A 193 13.98 15.27 -4.76
C ARG A 193 13.10 16.51 -4.55
N GLY A 194 13.72 17.62 -4.14
CA GLY A 194 13.07 18.86 -3.73
C GLY A 194 13.23 19.05 -2.22
N GLU A 195 13.66 20.24 -1.82
CA GLU A 195 13.89 20.57 -0.41
C GLU A 195 12.62 20.31 0.42
N GLY A 196 12.78 19.63 1.56
CA GLY A 196 11.72 19.47 2.56
C GLY A 196 10.83 18.23 2.44
N LYS A 197 11.06 17.33 1.48
CA LYS A 197 10.30 16.05 1.42
C LYS A 197 10.71 15.11 2.57
N LYS A 198 9.72 14.68 3.34
CA LYS A 198 9.88 13.77 4.49
C LYS A 198 9.26 12.41 4.17
N ARG A 199 9.90 11.34 4.62
CA ARG A 199 9.48 9.97 4.30
C ARG A 199 9.27 9.14 5.54
N LEU A 200 8.22 8.33 5.48
CA LEU A 200 7.87 7.29 6.43
C LEU A 200 7.75 5.97 5.68
N SER A 201 8.16 4.89 6.32
CA SER A 201 7.91 3.54 5.83
C SER A 201 6.55 3.04 6.29
N CYS A 202 5.90 2.25 5.45
CA CYS A 202 4.70 1.50 5.83
C CYS A 202 4.83 0.03 5.42
N SER A 203 4.29 -0.85 6.25
CA SER A 203 4.04 -2.26 5.90
C SER A 203 2.76 -2.37 5.07
N HIS A 204 2.70 -3.30 4.12
CA HIS A 204 1.47 -3.63 3.41
C HIS A 204 1.01 -5.05 3.74
N PRO A 205 0.42 -5.28 4.94
CA PRO A 205 -0.01 -6.60 5.36
C PRO A 205 -1.31 -6.97 4.61
N SER A 206 -1.17 -7.65 3.47
CA SER A 206 -2.29 -8.02 2.60
C SER A 206 -2.86 -9.41 2.89
N ASP A 207 -2.18 -10.23 3.68
CA ASP A 207 -2.60 -11.58 4.05
C ASP A 207 -2.41 -11.88 5.54
N ARG A 208 -2.79 -13.09 5.96
CA ARG A 208 -2.66 -13.53 7.35
C ARG A 208 -1.21 -13.48 7.85
N GLY A 209 -0.25 -13.90 7.02
CA GLY A 209 1.18 -13.92 7.38
C GLY A 209 1.71 -12.51 7.59
N GLY A 210 1.42 -11.59 6.66
CA GLY A 210 1.79 -10.19 6.74
C GLY A 210 1.15 -9.50 7.96
N VAL A 211 -0.12 -9.79 8.26
CA VAL A 211 -0.79 -9.24 9.45
C VAL A 211 -0.13 -9.75 10.74
N GLU A 212 0.22 -11.03 10.86
CA GLU A 212 0.91 -11.54 12.04
C GLU A 212 2.34 -10.98 12.16
N ALA A 213 3.05 -10.80 11.05
CA ALA A 213 4.34 -10.13 11.03
C ALA A 213 4.24 -8.67 11.52
N ALA A 214 3.24 -7.92 11.03
CA ALA A 214 2.97 -6.55 11.46
C ALA A 214 2.64 -6.46 12.96
N LYS A 215 1.81 -7.39 13.47
CA LYS A 215 1.48 -7.45 14.90
C LYS A 215 2.71 -7.72 15.75
N LYS A 216 3.57 -8.64 15.32
CA LYS A 216 4.83 -8.96 16.01
C LYS A 216 5.77 -7.76 16.01
N ALA A 217 5.93 -7.10 14.87
CA ALA A 217 6.74 -5.90 14.71
C ALA A 217 6.31 -4.79 15.67
N PHE A 218 5.04 -4.39 15.61
CA PHE A 218 4.48 -3.35 16.47
C PHE A 218 4.55 -3.71 17.96
N SER A 219 4.27 -4.97 18.31
CA SER A 219 4.34 -5.42 19.71
C SER A 219 5.75 -5.36 20.31
N GLY A 220 6.79 -5.38 19.47
CA GLY A 220 8.18 -5.25 19.89
C GLY A 220 8.68 -3.81 19.98
N MET A 221 7.84 -2.80 19.68
CA MET A 221 8.22 -1.40 19.72
C MET A 221 7.93 -0.77 21.09
N GLU A 222 8.96 -0.22 21.72
CA GLU A 222 8.82 0.62 22.91
C GLU A 222 8.57 2.09 22.51
N THR A 223 9.21 2.55 21.44
CA THR A 223 9.13 3.92 20.93
C THR A 223 9.02 3.95 19.40
N GLY A 224 8.79 5.14 18.85
CA GLY A 224 8.73 5.38 17.40
C GLY A 224 7.31 5.31 16.85
N VAL A 225 7.21 5.08 15.54
CA VAL A 225 5.94 5.07 14.79
C VAL A 225 5.88 3.85 13.90
N TYR A 226 4.77 3.11 13.95
CA TYR A 226 4.50 2.03 13.01
C TYR A 226 3.52 2.45 11.91
N GLY A 227 3.90 2.25 10.65
CA GLY A 227 3.06 2.50 9.49
C GLY A 227 2.45 1.21 8.94
N ALA A 228 1.14 1.19 8.72
CA ALA A 228 0.46 0.13 7.98
C ALA A 228 -0.33 0.72 6.79
N SER A 229 -0.36 0.01 5.67
CA SER A 229 -1.05 0.42 4.45
C SER A 229 -1.94 -0.70 3.94
N PHE A 230 -3.17 -0.35 3.59
CA PHE A 230 -4.19 -1.28 3.09
C PHE A 230 -4.83 -0.73 1.83
N ASP A 231 -5.34 -1.61 0.98
CA ASP A 231 -6.19 -1.22 -0.13
C ASP A 231 -7.65 -1.27 0.28
N SER A 232 -8.46 -0.29 -0.10
CA SER A 232 -9.91 -0.35 0.07
C SER A 232 -10.54 -1.27 -0.97
N SER A 233 -10.20 -2.55 -0.92
CA SER A 233 -10.71 -3.60 -1.80
C SER A 233 -11.27 -4.77 -0.97
N PRO A 234 -12.16 -5.60 -1.54
CA PRO A 234 -12.67 -6.77 -0.83
C PRO A 234 -11.56 -7.70 -0.30
N SER A 235 -10.46 -7.85 -1.03
CA SER A 235 -9.31 -8.66 -0.61
C SER A 235 -8.50 -8.00 0.53
N GLY A 236 -8.40 -6.67 0.55
CA GLY A 236 -7.69 -5.93 1.61
C GLY A 236 -8.47 -5.83 2.93
N PHE A 237 -9.80 -5.96 2.89
CA PHE A 237 -10.67 -5.74 4.06
C PHE A 237 -10.38 -6.68 5.23
N GLY A 238 -10.18 -7.97 4.98
CA GLY A 238 -9.93 -8.95 6.04
C GLY A 238 -8.66 -8.65 6.83
N ALA A 239 -7.60 -8.26 6.14
CA ALA A 239 -6.33 -7.91 6.77
C ALA A 239 -6.43 -6.61 7.58
N PHE A 240 -7.09 -5.58 7.03
CA PHE A 240 -7.38 -4.33 7.73
C PHE A 240 -8.18 -4.57 9.01
N PHE A 241 -9.25 -5.36 8.95
CA PHE A 241 -10.07 -5.67 10.12
C PHE A 241 -9.27 -6.40 11.21
N ALA A 242 -8.45 -7.39 10.82
CA ALA A 242 -7.59 -8.12 11.73
C ALA A 242 -6.54 -7.21 12.41
N TRP A 243 -6.03 -6.22 11.69
CA TRP A 243 -5.12 -5.20 12.20
C TRP A 243 -5.81 -4.26 13.20
N LEU A 244 -6.98 -3.68 12.86
CA LEU A 244 -7.75 -2.84 13.78
C LEU A 244 -8.12 -3.59 15.07
N LYS A 245 -8.59 -4.84 14.96
CA LYS A 245 -8.91 -5.66 16.15
C LYS A 245 -7.71 -5.85 17.07
N PHE A 246 -6.49 -5.91 16.52
CA PHE A 246 -5.27 -5.94 17.31
C PHE A 246 -4.97 -4.59 17.96
N LEU A 247 -5.06 -3.49 17.21
CA LEU A 247 -4.88 -2.14 17.74
C LEU A 247 -5.86 -1.83 18.87
N LYS A 248 -7.14 -2.20 18.76
CA LYS A 248 -8.14 -2.04 19.84
C LYS A 248 -7.70 -2.63 21.19
N ARG A 249 -6.90 -3.69 21.20
CA ARG A 249 -6.38 -4.28 22.45
C ARG A 249 -5.15 -3.54 23.00
N ARG A 250 -4.40 -2.86 22.13
CA ARG A 250 -3.17 -2.14 22.45
C ARG A 250 -3.40 -0.66 22.77
N ASP A 251 -4.37 -0.07 22.11
CA ASP A 251 -4.78 1.32 22.24
C ASP A 251 -6.31 1.42 22.10
N PRO A 252 -7.07 1.06 23.16
CA PRO A 252 -8.54 1.00 23.10
C PRO A 252 -9.22 2.34 22.84
N GLN A 253 -8.52 3.45 23.11
CA GLN A 253 -9.02 4.81 22.97
C GLN A 253 -8.44 5.52 21.73
N GLY A 254 -7.60 4.86 20.94
CA GLY A 254 -6.99 5.44 19.74
C GLY A 254 -6.03 6.61 20.02
N LEU A 255 -5.55 6.76 21.26
CA LEU A 255 -4.72 7.91 21.67
C LEU A 255 -3.36 7.96 20.99
N ARG A 256 -2.88 6.82 20.48
CA ARG A 256 -1.61 6.66 19.75
C ARG A 256 -1.80 6.64 18.23
N SER A 257 -3.04 6.64 17.74
CA SER A 257 -3.34 6.81 16.32
C SER A 257 -3.03 8.23 15.87
N ARG A 258 -2.32 8.38 14.76
CA ARG A 258 -2.00 9.65 14.12
C ARG A 258 -2.17 9.52 12.62
N THR A 259 -2.54 10.61 11.96
CA THR A 259 -2.39 10.71 10.50
C THR A 259 -0.92 10.93 10.15
N VAL A 260 -0.55 10.76 8.88
CA VAL A 260 0.83 10.93 8.42
C VAL A 260 1.30 12.37 8.65
N SER A 261 0.49 13.36 8.29
CA SER A 261 0.82 14.77 8.57
C SER A 261 1.00 15.02 10.07
N GLU A 262 0.18 14.43 10.93
CA GLU A 262 0.32 14.62 12.38
C GLU A 262 1.59 14.00 12.96
N ILE A 263 2.09 12.89 12.42
CA ILE A 263 3.39 12.34 12.81
C ILE A 263 4.48 13.38 12.53
N VAL A 264 4.42 13.98 11.35
CA VAL A 264 5.47 14.86 10.82
C VAL A 264 5.42 16.25 11.46
N GLU A 265 4.24 16.85 11.53
CA GLU A 265 4.03 18.23 11.98
C GLU A 265 4.11 18.37 13.50
N ASN A 266 3.76 17.33 14.25
CA ASN A 266 3.94 17.31 15.70
C ASN A 266 5.34 16.81 16.12
N HIS A 267 6.25 16.61 15.16
CA HIS A 267 7.63 16.19 15.42
C HIS A 267 7.74 14.93 16.30
N LEU A 268 6.88 13.93 16.05
CA LEU A 268 6.84 12.70 16.86
C LEU A 268 8.04 11.77 16.62
N LEU A 269 8.86 12.10 15.63
CA LEU A 269 10.09 11.41 15.28
C LEU A 269 11.22 12.42 15.03
N PRO A 270 12.47 12.09 15.39
CA PRO A 270 13.63 12.88 15.00
C PRO A 270 13.82 12.84 13.48
N GLU A 271 14.43 13.88 12.91
CA GLU A 271 14.74 13.92 11.48
C GLU A 271 16.16 13.43 11.20
N LYS A 272 16.30 12.57 10.19
CA LYS A 272 17.58 12.12 9.63
C LYS A 272 17.68 12.62 8.19
N LYS A 273 18.61 13.52 7.93
CA LYS A 273 18.92 14.01 6.59
C LYS A 273 19.78 12.99 5.86
N ILE A 274 19.39 12.61 4.65
CA ILE A 274 20.24 11.83 3.74
C ILE A 274 20.88 12.83 2.77
N PRO A 275 22.22 12.88 2.66
CA PRO A 275 22.90 13.73 1.69
C PRO A 275 22.43 13.37 0.28
N ALA A 276 22.19 14.38 -0.56
CA ALA A 276 22.00 14.16 -1.99
C ALA A 276 23.24 13.45 -2.54
N ASP A 277 23.02 12.36 -3.29
CA ASP A 277 24.11 11.63 -3.94
C ASP A 277 24.78 12.56 -4.98
N PRO A 278 26.08 12.88 -4.88
CA PRO A 278 26.74 13.86 -5.76
C PRO A 278 26.71 13.51 -7.26
N LEU A 279 26.30 12.29 -7.62
CA LEU A 279 26.40 11.74 -8.97
C LEU A 279 25.16 11.95 -9.85
N SER A 280 24.07 12.54 -9.36
CA SER A 280 22.87 12.78 -10.19
C SER A 280 22.85 14.14 -10.92
N GLY A 281 23.92 14.92 -10.83
CA GLY A 281 24.05 16.27 -11.42
C GLY A 281 24.70 16.33 -12.81
N GLY A 282 24.50 15.33 -13.67
CA GLY A 282 24.99 15.34 -15.05
C GLY A 282 23.87 15.44 -16.07
N GLU A 283 23.45 16.66 -16.40
CA GLU A 283 22.95 16.97 -17.75
C GLU A 283 24.14 17.34 -18.64
N ALA A 284 24.02 17.02 -19.94
CA ALA A 284 25.02 17.01 -21.02
C ALA A 284 25.77 15.66 -21.13
N GLU A 285 25.82 14.98 -22.27
CA GLU A 285 26.06 15.54 -23.61
C GLU A 285 25.61 14.54 -24.69
N GLN A 286 25.23 15.08 -25.84
CA GLN A 286 24.95 14.38 -27.08
C GLN A 286 26.03 13.32 -27.36
N GLN A 287 25.66 12.04 -27.44
CA GLN A 287 26.49 11.07 -28.16
C GLN A 287 25.92 10.84 -29.55
N ASN A 288 26.60 11.55 -30.46
CA ASN A 288 26.74 11.29 -31.87
C ASN A 288 26.63 9.80 -32.22
N ILE A 289 25.91 9.61 -33.32
CA ILE A 289 25.90 8.45 -34.19
C ILE A 289 27.37 8.08 -34.50
N SER A 290 27.88 7.03 -33.88
CA SER A 290 29.06 6.31 -34.35
C SER A 290 28.58 5.09 -35.12
N THR A 291 28.67 5.18 -36.44
CA THR A 291 28.55 4.07 -37.39
C THR A 291 29.69 3.08 -37.13
N HIS A 292 29.47 2.11 -36.25
CA HIS A 292 30.29 0.91 -36.21
C HIS A 292 29.79 -0.10 -37.25
N THR A 293 30.51 -0.13 -38.37
CA THR A 293 30.54 -1.22 -39.36
C THR A 293 30.70 -2.56 -38.64
N ALA A 294 29.73 -3.45 -38.82
CA ALA A 294 29.73 -4.78 -38.25
C ALA A 294 30.85 -5.64 -38.88
N ALA A 295 31.79 -6.11 -38.05
CA ALA A 295 32.66 -7.22 -38.39
C ALA A 295 31.87 -8.54 -38.34
N PRO A 296 32.18 -9.53 -39.21
CA PRO A 296 31.41 -10.77 -39.29
C PRO A 296 31.61 -11.63 -38.03
N LYS A 297 30.51 -11.97 -37.36
CA LYS A 297 30.49 -12.93 -36.25
C LYS A 297 30.81 -14.34 -36.80
N LYS A 298 31.88 -14.96 -36.30
CA LYS A 298 32.12 -16.40 -36.45
C LYS A 298 31.13 -17.16 -35.55
N ASP A 299 30.40 -18.10 -36.13
CA ASP A 299 29.52 -19.00 -35.38
C ASP A 299 30.32 -19.84 -34.37
N PRO A 300 29.86 -19.95 -33.10
CA PRO A 300 30.49 -20.85 -32.16
C PRO A 300 30.20 -22.32 -32.52
N PRO A 301 31.14 -23.25 -32.25
CA PRO A 301 31.02 -24.65 -32.65
C PRO A 301 29.87 -25.35 -31.94
N ARG A 302 29.04 -26.05 -32.71
CA ARG A 302 27.94 -26.89 -32.22
C ARG A 302 28.49 -28.04 -31.37
N LEU A 303 28.11 -28.08 -30.09
CA LEU A 303 28.38 -29.22 -29.21
C LEU A 303 27.58 -30.45 -29.64
N LYS A 304 28.25 -31.60 -29.77
CA LYS A 304 27.62 -32.88 -30.09
C LYS A 304 26.77 -33.37 -28.91
N ARG A 305 25.63 -33.97 -29.25
CA ARG A 305 24.65 -34.55 -28.32
C ARG A 305 25.30 -35.72 -27.56
N ILE A 306 25.41 -35.61 -26.24
CA ILE A 306 25.87 -36.71 -25.38
C ILE A 306 24.71 -37.71 -25.20
N HIS A 307 24.99 -38.99 -25.48
CA HIS A 307 24.04 -40.09 -25.36
C HIS A 307 23.91 -40.51 -23.89
N ASN A 308 22.70 -40.49 -23.33
CA ASN A 308 22.42 -40.93 -21.95
C ASN A 308 22.23 -42.47 -21.93
N PRO A 309 23.05 -43.24 -21.21
CA PRO A 309 23.02 -44.71 -21.23
C PRO A 309 21.93 -45.36 -20.36
N TYR A 310 21.02 -44.61 -19.72
CA TYR A 310 20.05 -45.20 -18.78
C TYR A 310 18.68 -45.62 -19.35
N THR A 311 18.53 -45.68 -20.68
CA THR A 311 17.34 -46.29 -21.31
C THR A 311 17.56 -47.78 -21.59
N GLN A 312 17.63 -48.61 -20.55
CA GLN A 312 17.28 -50.04 -20.63
C GLN A 312 17.35 -50.70 -19.25
N MET A 313 16.25 -50.67 -18.48
CA MET A 313 15.89 -51.79 -17.62
C MET A 313 14.38 -52.05 -17.70
N LYS A 314 14.08 -53.26 -18.17
CA LYS A 314 12.74 -53.83 -18.34
C LYS A 314 12.13 -54.19 -16.97
N LYS A 315 10.83 -53.92 -16.88
CA LYS A 315 9.75 -54.74 -16.30
C LYS A 315 10.16 -55.80 -15.25
N LEU A 316 9.79 -55.54 -14.00
CA LEU A 316 9.38 -56.56 -13.03
C LEU A 316 8.06 -56.10 -12.40
N ARG A 317 6.98 -56.82 -12.71
CA ARG A 317 5.66 -56.70 -12.08
C ARG A 317 5.64 -57.58 -10.84
N PHE A 318 5.31 -57.03 -9.68
CA PHE A 318 4.75 -57.80 -8.56
C PHE A 318 3.82 -56.91 -7.74
N GLY A 319 2.56 -57.34 -7.58
CA GLY A 319 1.59 -56.78 -6.64
C GLY A 319 0.24 -56.42 -7.27
N PRO A 320 -0.90 -56.95 -6.79
CA PRO A 320 -2.23 -56.54 -7.26
C PRO A 320 -2.53 -55.10 -6.84
N ASP A 321 -3.10 -54.33 -7.76
CA ASP A 321 -3.59 -52.97 -7.53
C ASP A 321 -4.68 -52.97 -6.46
N VAL A 322 -4.35 -52.49 -5.26
CA VAL A 322 -5.36 -52.09 -4.27
C VAL A 322 -5.75 -50.65 -4.60
N PRO A 323 -7.02 -50.34 -4.92
CA PRO A 323 -7.45 -48.99 -5.22
C PRO A 323 -7.38 -48.14 -3.95
N GLY A 324 -6.33 -47.32 -3.84
CA GLY A 324 -6.17 -46.35 -2.77
C GLY A 324 -7.31 -45.33 -2.79
N LYS A 325 -8.19 -45.42 -1.79
CA LYS A 325 -9.20 -44.39 -1.50
C LYS A 325 -8.49 -43.04 -1.33
N ARG A 326 -8.78 -42.09 -2.22
CA ARG A 326 -8.44 -40.67 -2.00
C ARG A 326 -9.03 -40.25 -0.65
N PRO A 327 -8.28 -39.55 0.22
CA PRO A 327 -8.85 -39.03 1.45
C PRO A 327 -10.00 -38.08 1.08
N GLN A 328 -11.21 -38.44 1.50
CA GLN A 328 -12.37 -37.56 1.38
C GLN A 328 -12.06 -36.30 2.20
N LYS A 329 -11.96 -35.15 1.51
CA LYS A 329 -12.02 -33.84 2.16
C LYS A 329 -13.31 -33.82 2.98
N ARG A 330 -13.19 -33.82 4.30
CA ARG A 330 -14.32 -33.52 5.19
C ARG A 330 -14.66 -32.06 4.97
N ASP A 331 -15.84 -31.82 4.42
CA ASP A 331 -16.41 -30.49 4.24
C ASP A 331 -16.64 -29.89 5.65
N PHE A 332 -15.99 -28.75 5.93
CA PHE A 332 -16.11 -28.04 7.21
C PHE A 332 -17.38 -27.20 7.18
N CYS A 333 -18.42 -27.64 7.88
CA CYS A 333 -19.58 -26.82 8.20
C CYS A 333 -19.40 -26.25 9.62
N GLY A 334 -19.53 -24.94 9.79
CA GLY A 334 -19.46 -24.19 11.04
C GLY A 334 -18.38 -23.09 11.09
N ASP A 335 -17.87 -22.62 9.95
CA ASP A 335 -16.87 -21.54 9.90
C ASP A 335 -17.48 -20.13 9.73
N GLY A 336 -18.81 -20.06 9.62
CA GLY A 336 -19.56 -18.82 9.46
C GLY A 336 -19.59 -18.26 8.04
N VAL A 337 -19.08 -18.99 7.03
CA VAL A 337 -19.02 -18.52 5.64
C VAL A 337 -19.68 -19.53 4.69
N CYS A 338 -20.87 -19.21 4.19
CA CYS A 338 -21.57 -20.06 3.23
C CYS A 338 -20.86 -20.06 1.85
N ALA A 339 -20.16 -21.14 1.52
CA ALA A 339 -19.43 -21.28 0.27
C ALA A 339 -20.37 -21.47 -0.94
N VAL A 340 -19.91 -21.11 -2.14
CA VAL A 340 -20.71 -21.18 -3.39
C VAL A 340 -21.29 -22.57 -3.63
N ARG A 341 -20.54 -23.62 -3.29
CA ARG A 341 -21.00 -25.02 -3.46
C ARG A 341 -22.12 -25.38 -2.48
N GLU A 342 -22.15 -24.78 -1.30
CA GLU A 342 -23.14 -25.03 -0.25
C GLU A 342 -24.46 -24.31 -0.54
N LYS A 343 -24.40 -23.16 -1.21
CA LYS A 343 -25.59 -22.43 -1.72
C LYS A 343 -26.39 -23.22 -2.76
N THR A 344 -25.76 -24.14 -3.49
CA THR A 344 -26.42 -24.91 -4.55
C THR A 344 -27.24 -26.10 -4.04
N GLY A 345 -27.24 -26.38 -2.74
CA GLY A 345 -28.01 -27.48 -2.14
C GLY A 345 -28.59 -27.11 -0.78
N PRO A 346 -29.91 -26.81 -0.68
CA PRO A 346 -30.57 -26.55 0.60
C PRO A 346 -30.30 -27.68 1.59
N GLY A 347 -29.80 -27.35 2.80
CA GLY A 347 -29.54 -28.32 3.88
C GLY A 347 -28.11 -28.88 3.97
N ARG A 348 -27.19 -28.52 3.07
CA ARG A 348 -25.80 -29.05 3.12
C ARG A 348 -24.95 -28.49 4.26
N CYS A 349 -25.19 -27.26 4.67
CA CYS A 349 -24.59 -26.70 5.88
C CYS A 349 -25.58 -25.77 6.58
N PRO A 350 -26.48 -26.32 7.43
CA PRO A 350 -27.53 -25.54 8.10
C PRO A 350 -26.99 -24.47 9.06
N ARG A 351 -25.74 -24.60 9.52
CA ARG A 351 -25.12 -23.64 10.46
C ARG A 351 -24.61 -22.37 9.78
N ASP A 352 -24.07 -22.47 8.56
CA ASP A 352 -23.47 -21.33 7.85
C ASP A 352 -24.39 -20.77 6.75
N CYS A 353 -25.22 -21.63 6.14
CA CYS A 353 -26.15 -21.26 5.06
C CYS A 353 -27.63 -21.22 5.50
N GLY A 354 -27.91 -21.44 6.79
CA GLY A 354 -29.27 -21.52 7.35
C GLY A 354 -29.70 -20.29 8.12
N ARG A 355 -29.78 -19.14 7.43
CA ARG A 355 -30.71 -18.03 7.71
C ARG A 355 -31.06 -17.32 6.42
#